data_AF-A0A7X6N1Z3-F1
#
_entry.id   AF-A0A7X6N1Z3-F1
#
_cell.length_a   1.000
_cell.length_b   1.000
_cell.length_c   1.000
_cell.angle_alpha   90.00
_cell.angle_beta   90.00
_cell.angle_gamma   90.00
#
_symmetry.space_group_name_H-M   'P 1'
#
loop_
_entity.id
_entity.type
_entity.pdbx_description
1 polymer ?
#
loop_
_entity_poly.entity_id
_entity_poly.type
_entity_poly.pdbx_seq_one_letter_code
_entity_poly.pdbx_strand_id
1 'polypeptide(L)'
;MKPLLGLSRVVLERCPTLEVPETSVMAVGIQRDEVEKIRKAKGIKVQRFERTLNLSRSRYYRWLQYETDLPLEFVLGIKKIIGLTNSEFLSLLVPHTEEFLDVLLVTAYPGTNSKLANQGRNHILEEELMKQSKLGEQDDIYRLILCYYALEYKGQHNSKNIEQERLENYFEKVETFSLFDVILYLVYVDFTIDQKDGYGRNSNFFLVKAWIKQQLKYVHSTDLKIVFGIWLDVAMLQYFADDLASSKKTLEEIQSFLNEIGHETFDNILVKNLLEYMKNFSRPNDQMQLIMASKNLVEQHKLLLSTFEYDYWTQLLAQYEIAIANLLIIN
;
A
#
# COMPACT_ATOMS: atom_id res chain seq x y z
N MET A 1 -15.69 3.88 4.41
CA MET A 1 -14.51 3.60 3.59
C MET A 1 -14.87 3.25 2.16
N LYS A 2 -14.33 4.01 1.21
CA LYS A 2 -14.44 3.80 -0.23
C LYS A 2 -13.35 2.82 -0.68
N PRO A 3 -13.56 2.04 -1.76
CA PRO A 3 -12.52 1.14 -2.24
C PRO A 3 -11.40 1.96 -2.89
N LEU A 4 -10.15 1.56 -2.65
CA LEU A 4 -8.94 2.16 -3.22
C LEU A 4 -8.25 1.11 -4.12
N LEU A 5 -8.02 1.41 -5.39
CA LEU A 5 -7.51 0.48 -6.40
C LEU A 5 -6.06 0.10 -6.15
N GLY A 6 -5.24 1.09 -5.82
CA GLY A 6 -3.86 0.88 -5.40
C GLY A 6 -3.79 -0.05 -4.22
N LEU A 7 -4.60 0.22 -3.18
CA LEU A 7 -4.73 -0.67 -2.02
C LEU A 7 -5.15 -2.08 -2.43
N SER A 8 -6.22 -2.23 -3.24
CA SER A 8 -6.69 -3.53 -3.74
C SER A 8 -5.60 -4.31 -4.49
N ARG A 9 -4.80 -3.63 -5.32
CA ARG A 9 -3.72 -4.25 -6.09
C ARG A 9 -2.55 -4.65 -5.20
N VAL A 10 -2.21 -3.84 -4.19
CA VAL A 10 -1.19 -4.20 -3.20
C VAL A 10 -1.65 -5.39 -2.34
N VAL A 11 -2.92 -5.42 -1.92
CA VAL A 11 -3.51 -6.57 -1.21
C VAL A 11 -3.43 -7.84 -2.05
N LEU A 12 -3.82 -7.77 -3.33
CA LEU A 12 -3.77 -8.92 -4.23
C LEU A 12 -2.35 -9.49 -4.36
N GLU A 13 -1.34 -8.62 -4.44
CA GLU A 13 0.04 -9.01 -4.62
C GLU A 13 0.67 -9.55 -3.33
N ARG A 14 0.35 -8.95 -2.18
CA ARG A 14 1.04 -9.21 -0.91
C ARG A 14 0.29 -10.10 0.07
N CYS A 15 -1.01 -9.88 0.22
CA CYS A 15 -1.82 -10.54 1.26
C CYS A 15 -3.22 -10.95 0.74
N PRO A 16 -3.31 -11.75 -0.33
CA PRO A 16 -4.58 -12.10 -0.98
C PRO A 16 -5.55 -12.88 -0.07
N THR A 17 -5.05 -13.55 0.97
CA THR A 17 -5.86 -14.29 1.96
C THR A 17 -6.39 -13.41 3.10
N LEU A 18 -5.88 -12.18 3.24
CA LEU A 18 -6.21 -11.25 4.33
C LEU A 18 -6.04 -11.86 5.74
N GLU A 19 -5.02 -12.70 5.90
CA GLU A 19 -4.65 -13.29 7.20
C GLU A 19 -3.70 -12.35 7.95
N VAL A 20 -3.90 -12.24 9.27
CA VAL A 20 -3.00 -11.44 10.14
C VAL A 20 -1.72 -12.25 10.35
N PRO A 21 -0.53 -11.69 10.05
CA PRO A 21 0.74 -12.38 10.32
C PRO A 21 0.89 -12.77 11.79
N GLU A 22 1.38 -13.99 12.05
CA GLU A 22 1.60 -14.50 13.42
C GLU A 22 2.92 -14.03 14.05
N THR A 23 3.83 -13.49 13.24
CA THR A 23 5.11 -12.90 13.67
C THR A 23 5.13 -11.41 13.38
N SER A 24 5.89 -10.67 14.20
CA SER A 24 6.07 -9.22 14.10
C SER A 24 7.52 -8.89 14.40
N VAL A 25 8.40 -9.13 13.42
CA VAL A 25 9.82 -8.79 13.55
C VAL A 25 10.26 -7.99 12.33
N MET A 26 10.52 -6.70 12.53
CA MET A 26 11.35 -5.92 11.61
C MET A 26 12.79 -6.44 11.70
N ALA A 27 13.24 -7.16 10.69
CA ALA A 27 14.67 -7.31 10.44
C ALA A 27 14.94 -7.06 8.95
N VAL A 28 16.18 -7.23 8.50
CA VAL A 28 16.45 -7.49 7.08
C VAL A 28 16.85 -8.96 6.99
N GLY A 29 16.14 -9.67 6.13
CA GLY A 29 16.02 -11.10 6.17
C GLY A 29 16.98 -11.55 5.12
N ILE A 30 17.81 -12.52 5.45
CA ILE A 30 18.74 -13.07 4.48
C ILE A 30 18.48 -14.55 4.46
N GLN A 31 18.39 -15.14 3.27
CA GLN A 31 18.24 -16.58 3.09
C GLN A 31 19.52 -17.26 3.59
N ARG A 32 19.62 -17.47 4.91
CA ARG A 32 20.83 -17.98 5.60
C ARG A 32 21.23 -19.34 5.05
N ASP A 33 20.24 -20.16 4.71
CA ASP A 33 20.44 -21.47 4.08
C ASP A 33 21.04 -21.38 2.68
N GLU A 34 20.59 -20.42 1.85
CA GLU A 34 21.16 -20.19 0.52
C GLU A 34 22.58 -19.63 0.61
N VAL A 35 22.84 -18.72 1.56
CA VAL A 35 24.20 -18.26 1.87
C VAL A 35 25.12 -19.44 2.21
N GLU A 36 24.65 -20.38 3.03
CA GLU A 36 25.40 -21.57 3.41
C GLU A 36 25.59 -22.56 2.24
N LYS A 37 24.58 -22.75 1.39
CA LYS A 37 24.69 -23.55 0.16
C LYS A 37 25.75 -22.97 -0.78
N ILE A 38 25.73 -21.67 -1.03
CA ILE A 38 26.71 -20.99 -1.89
C ILE A 38 28.12 -21.10 -1.29
N ARG A 39 28.27 -20.90 0.03
CA ARG A 39 29.57 -21.07 0.71
C ARG A 39 30.11 -22.49 0.51
N LYS A 40 29.28 -23.51 0.74
CA LYS A 40 29.66 -24.92 0.57
C LYS A 40 30.03 -25.22 -0.88
N ALA A 41 29.22 -24.77 -1.84
CA ALA A 41 29.47 -24.96 -3.27
C ALA A 41 30.80 -24.34 -3.71
N LYS A 42 31.15 -23.16 -3.18
CA LYS A 42 32.44 -22.48 -3.43
C LYS A 42 33.62 -23.06 -2.61
N GLY A 43 33.40 -24.10 -1.81
CA GLY A 43 34.45 -24.74 -1.02
C GLY A 43 35.07 -23.86 0.09
N ILE A 44 34.38 -22.79 0.50
CA ILE A 44 34.93 -21.80 1.45
C ILE A 44 34.79 -22.32 2.87
N LYS A 45 35.89 -22.62 3.56
CA LYS A 45 35.85 -23.08 4.96
C LYS A 45 35.39 -21.97 5.92
N VAL A 46 34.57 -22.31 6.93
CA VAL A 46 34.08 -21.35 7.95
C VAL A 46 35.24 -20.72 8.75
N GLN A 47 36.36 -21.43 8.93
CA GLN A 47 37.59 -20.87 9.51
C GLN A 47 38.10 -19.61 8.78
N ARG A 48 37.73 -19.41 7.51
CA ARG A 48 38.07 -18.20 6.77
C ARG A 48 37.33 -16.98 7.33
N PHE A 49 36.08 -17.13 7.76
CA PHE A 49 35.33 -16.05 8.40
C PHE A 49 35.93 -15.68 9.75
N GLU A 50 36.35 -16.67 10.53
CA GLU A 50 37.01 -16.46 11.81
C GLU A 50 38.32 -15.66 11.64
N ARG A 51 39.18 -16.05 10.69
CA ARG A 51 40.45 -15.36 10.44
C ARG A 51 40.30 -13.96 9.84
N THR A 52 39.27 -13.73 9.01
CA THR A 52 39.15 -12.50 8.21
C THR A 52 38.22 -11.48 8.83
N LEU A 53 37.15 -11.95 9.49
CA LEU A 53 36.11 -11.09 10.08
C LEU A 53 36.13 -11.12 11.60
N ASN A 54 36.94 -11.99 12.23
CA ASN A 54 36.83 -12.27 13.67
C ASN A 54 35.44 -12.82 14.06
N LEU A 55 34.77 -13.50 13.13
CA LEU A 55 33.48 -14.14 13.37
C LEU A 55 33.68 -15.59 13.81
N SER A 56 33.40 -15.88 15.09
CA SER A 56 33.58 -17.23 15.62
C SER A 56 32.70 -18.25 14.91
N ARG A 57 33.21 -19.48 14.77
CA ARG A 57 32.48 -20.59 14.13
C ARG A 57 31.12 -20.82 14.78
N SER A 58 31.06 -20.79 16.11
CA SER A 58 29.81 -20.96 16.87
C SER A 58 28.80 -19.86 16.53
N ARG A 59 29.20 -18.59 16.56
CA ARG A 59 28.31 -17.47 16.25
C ARG A 59 27.79 -17.52 14.81
N TYR A 60 28.64 -17.92 13.85
CA TYR A 60 28.21 -18.11 12.46
C TYR A 60 27.11 -19.18 12.33
N TYR A 61 27.25 -20.35 12.98
CA TYR A 61 26.23 -21.40 12.90
C TYR A 61 24.95 -21.06 13.65
N ARG A 62 25.06 -20.41 14.82
CA ARG A 62 23.88 -19.90 15.54
C ARG A 62 23.12 -18.85 14.74
N TRP A 63 23.84 -18.02 13.99
CA TRP A 63 23.22 -17.15 13.00
C TRP A 63 22.52 -17.94 11.90
N LEU A 64 23.16 -18.93 11.27
CA LEU A 64 22.49 -19.76 10.27
C LEU A 64 21.20 -20.42 10.79
N GLN A 65 21.17 -20.80 12.06
CA GLN A 65 20.04 -21.46 12.74
C GLN A 65 18.99 -20.49 13.30
N TYR A 66 19.07 -19.19 12.97
CA TYR A 66 18.15 -18.15 13.47
C TYR A 66 18.18 -17.95 15.00
N GLU A 67 19.23 -18.40 15.69
CA GLU A 67 19.35 -18.23 17.14
C GLU A 67 19.97 -16.89 17.56
N THR A 68 20.71 -16.24 16.66
CA THR A 68 21.38 -14.95 16.93
C THR A 68 21.45 -14.13 15.66
N ASP A 69 21.39 -12.80 15.76
CA ASP A 69 21.68 -11.92 14.64
C ASP A 69 23.16 -11.53 14.56
N LEU A 70 23.58 -11.24 13.32
CA LEU A 70 24.89 -10.68 13.03
C LEU A 70 24.75 -9.19 12.72
N PRO A 71 25.65 -8.34 13.26
CA PRO A 71 25.79 -6.97 12.80
C PRO A 71 26.04 -6.93 11.28
N LEU A 72 25.53 -5.87 10.63
CA LEU A 72 25.56 -5.72 9.18
C LEU A 72 26.97 -5.84 8.59
N GLU A 73 27.98 -5.36 9.31
CA GLU A 73 29.38 -5.40 8.91
C GLU A 73 29.87 -6.84 8.71
N PHE A 74 29.43 -7.76 9.58
CA PHE A 74 29.74 -9.18 9.44
C PHE A 74 29.03 -9.80 8.24
N VAL A 75 27.76 -9.45 8.01
CA VAL A 75 26.98 -9.94 6.86
C VAL A 75 27.61 -9.47 5.53
N LEU A 76 28.00 -8.19 5.44
CA LEU A 76 28.72 -7.65 4.29
C LEU A 76 30.12 -8.25 4.15
N GLY A 77 30.79 -8.56 5.25
CA GLY A 77 32.05 -9.29 5.27
C GLY A 77 31.90 -10.70 4.69
N ILE A 78 30.87 -11.43 5.10
CA ILE A 78 30.55 -12.77 4.59
C ILE A 78 30.27 -12.69 3.09
N LYS A 79 29.45 -11.74 2.64
CA LYS A 79 29.19 -11.47 1.21
C LYS A 79 30.50 -11.32 0.41
N LYS A 80 31.43 -10.49 0.90
CA LYS A 80 32.73 -10.27 0.25
C LYS A 80 33.56 -11.53 0.19
N ILE A 81 33.63 -12.32 1.26
CA ILE A 81 34.43 -13.56 1.31
C ILE A 81 33.85 -14.65 0.42
N ILE A 82 32.51 -14.76 0.38
CA ILE A 82 31.80 -15.68 -0.52
C ILE A 82 31.90 -15.22 -1.99
N GLY A 83 32.21 -13.94 -2.23
CA GLY A 83 32.34 -13.36 -3.56
C GLY A 83 30.98 -13.28 -4.24
N LEU A 84 29.99 -12.75 -3.53
CA LEU A 84 28.68 -12.40 -4.08
C LEU A 84 28.72 -10.97 -4.64
N THR A 85 28.19 -10.79 -5.83
CA THR A 85 27.90 -9.48 -6.41
C THR A 85 26.80 -8.76 -5.61
N ASN A 86 26.62 -7.46 -5.85
CA ASN A 86 25.53 -6.72 -5.22
C ASN A 86 24.16 -7.28 -5.61
N SER A 87 23.95 -7.61 -6.88
CA SER A 87 22.69 -8.19 -7.38
C SER A 87 22.39 -9.55 -6.76
N GLU A 88 23.37 -10.47 -6.71
CA GLU A 88 23.18 -11.78 -6.09
C GLU A 88 22.91 -11.65 -4.59
N PHE A 89 23.62 -10.75 -3.91
CA PHE A 89 23.38 -10.50 -2.50
C PHE A 89 21.98 -9.92 -2.25
N LEU A 90 21.55 -8.97 -3.07
CA LEU A 90 20.20 -8.40 -2.99
C LEU A 90 19.12 -9.47 -3.24
N SER A 91 19.35 -10.43 -4.15
CA SER A 91 18.41 -11.56 -4.33
C SER A 91 18.37 -12.55 -3.17
N LEU A 92 19.40 -12.56 -2.31
CA LEU A 92 19.43 -13.37 -1.09
C LEU A 92 18.79 -12.65 0.09
N LEU A 93 18.61 -11.32 -0.01
CA LEU A 93 17.77 -10.63 0.94
C LEU A 93 16.36 -11.13 0.69
N VAL A 94 15.82 -11.82 1.69
CA VAL A 94 14.38 -12.05 1.76
C VAL A 94 13.83 -10.64 1.94
N PRO A 95 12.95 -10.15 1.06
CA PRO A 95 12.11 -9.03 1.46
C PRO A 95 11.51 -9.50 2.78
N HIS A 96 11.76 -8.79 3.87
CA HIS A 96 10.93 -9.06 5.03
C HIS A 96 9.50 -9.05 4.53
N THR A 97 8.70 -9.99 5.01
CA THR A 97 7.29 -9.72 5.18
C THR A 97 7.28 -8.33 5.79
N GLU A 98 6.89 -7.31 5.03
CA GLU A 98 6.66 -5.98 5.58
C GLU A 98 5.39 -6.22 6.41
N GLU A 99 5.50 -6.97 7.53
CA GLU A 99 4.37 -7.52 8.26
C GLU A 99 3.53 -6.36 8.75
N PHE A 100 4.17 -5.24 9.07
CA PHE A 100 3.50 -3.99 9.34
C PHE A 100 2.69 -3.45 8.14
N LEU A 101 3.20 -3.56 6.91
CA LEU A 101 2.44 -3.22 5.71
C LEU A 101 1.32 -4.23 5.52
N ASP A 102 1.58 -5.53 5.64
CA ASP A 102 0.55 -6.56 5.50
C ASP A 102 -0.55 -6.41 6.56
N VAL A 103 -0.19 -6.08 7.80
CA VAL A 103 -1.10 -5.73 8.90
C VAL A 103 -1.85 -4.45 8.59
N LEU A 104 -1.20 -3.40 8.08
CA LEU A 104 -1.87 -2.19 7.61
C LEU A 104 -2.87 -2.51 6.49
N LEU A 105 -2.50 -3.33 5.52
CA LEU A 105 -3.34 -3.74 4.40
C LEU A 105 -4.56 -4.52 4.88
N VAL A 106 -4.38 -5.45 5.82
CA VAL A 106 -5.49 -6.19 6.46
C VAL A 106 -6.40 -5.25 7.27
N THR A 107 -5.83 -4.26 7.93
CA THR A 107 -6.57 -3.23 8.69
C THR A 107 -7.35 -2.30 7.77
N ALA A 108 -6.72 -1.89 6.67
CA ALA A 108 -7.23 -0.90 5.74
C ALA A 108 -8.17 -1.50 4.70
N TYR A 109 -8.10 -2.79 4.40
CA TYR A 109 -8.96 -3.39 3.40
C TYR A 109 -10.29 -3.80 4.04
N PRO A 110 -11.42 -3.11 3.74
CA PRO A 110 -12.72 -3.54 4.20
C PRO A 110 -13.12 -4.78 3.38
N GLY A 111 -12.67 -5.96 3.82
CA GLY A 111 -12.97 -7.22 3.14
C GLY A 111 -14.48 -7.37 2.92
N THR A 112 -14.87 -7.91 1.76
CA THR A 112 -16.26 -8.17 1.35
C THR A 112 -16.93 -9.33 2.12
N ASN A 113 -16.31 -9.84 3.18
CA ASN A 113 -16.85 -10.96 3.97
C ASN A 113 -17.52 -10.46 5.25
N SER A 114 -18.68 -11.07 5.55
CA SER A 114 -19.65 -10.74 6.59
C SER A 114 -19.15 -9.98 7.82
N LYS A 115 -19.97 -9.06 8.36
CA LYS A 115 -19.72 -8.33 9.62
C LYS A 115 -19.22 -9.21 10.78
N LEU A 116 -19.62 -10.48 10.84
CA LEU A 116 -19.19 -11.47 11.84
C LEU A 116 -17.76 -11.98 11.61
N ALA A 117 -17.35 -12.21 10.35
CA ALA A 117 -15.97 -12.56 10.00
C ALA A 117 -15.00 -11.40 10.28
N ASN A 118 -15.45 -10.16 10.05
CA ASN A 118 -14.66 -8.97 10.36
C ASN A 118 -14.51 -8.74 11.87
N GLN A 119 -15.50 -9.08 12.69
CA GLN A 119 -15.39 -8.94 14.15
C GLN A 119 -14.32 -9.85 14.79
N GLY A 120 -14.24 -11.12 14.38
CA GLY A 120 -13.21 -12.04 14.87
C GLY A 120 -11.80 -11.63 14.45
N ARG A 121 -11.65 -11.22 13.18
CA ARG A 121 -10.38 -10.68 12.65
C ARG A 121 -9.94 -9.41 13.37
N ASN A 122 -10.87 -8.48 13.61
CA ASN A 122 -10.59 -7.22 14.29
C ASN A 122 -10.11 -7.43 15.74
N HIS A 123 -10.67 -8.42 16.44
CA HIS A 123 -10.21 -8.73 17.79
C HIS A 123 -8.76 -9.25 17.81
N ILE A 124 -8.42 -10.18 16.90
CA ILE A 124 -7.06 -10.74 16.77
C ILE A 124 -6.07 -9.62 16.38
N LEU A 125 -6.45 -8.80 15.42
CA LEU A 125 -5.67 -7.66 14.96
C LEU A 125 -5.41 -6.67 16.10
N GLU A 126 -6.42 -6.33 16.89
CA GLU A 126 -6.28 -5.44 18.04
C GLU A 126 -5.35 -6.01 19.11
N GLU A 127 -5.51 -7.29 19.45
CA GLU A 127 -4.62 -7.95 20.42
C GLU A 127 -3.17 -7.93 19.95
N GLU A 128 -2.92 -8.22 18.68
CA GLU A 128 -1.57 -8.27 18.14
C GLU A 128 -0.93 -6.89 18.09
N LEU A 129 -1.64 -5.90 17.54
CA LEU A 129 -1.19 -4.52 17.53
C LEU A 129 -0.91 -3.97 18.95
N MET A 130 -1.74 -4.31 19.94
CA MET A 130 -1.57 -3.90 21.33
C MET A 130 -0.41 -4.61 22.05
N LYS A 131 -0.03 -5.83 21.64
CA LYS A 131 1.20 -6.48 22.12
C LYS A 131 2.43 -5.76 21.61
N GLN A 132 2.46 -5.45 20.31
CA GLN A 132 3.63 -4.86 19.65
C GLN A 132 3.86 -3.39 20.07
N SER A 133 2.81 -2.59 20.17
CA SER A 133 2.92 -1.18 20.58
C SER A 133 3.47 -0.95 21.99
N LYS A 134 3.42 -1.96 22.87
CA LYS A 134 4.02 -1.88 24.21
C LYS A 134 5.54 -2.04 24.22
N LEU A 135 6.12 -2.49 23.11
CA LEU A 135 7.55 -2.80 22.99
C LEU A 135 8.36 -1.67 22.32
N GLY A 136 7.69 -0.70 21.66
CA GLY A 136 8.32 0.37 20.88
C GLY A 136 8.26 1.78 21.49
N GLU A 137 8.97 2.72 20.87
CA GLU A 137 8.96 4.16 21.19
C GLU A 137 7.65 4.86 20.76
N GLN A 138 7.53 6.18 21.02
CA GLN A 138 6.30 6.95 20.79
C GLN A 138 5.83 7.03 19.32
N ASP A 139 6.70 6.78 18.34
CA ASP A 139 6.42 6.87 16.89
C ASP A 139 6.63 5.52 16.15
N ASP A 140 6.40 4.40 16.84
CA ASP A 140 6.47 3.06 16.23
C ASP A 140 5.38 2.88 15.13
N ILE A 141 5.74 2.24 14.02
CA ILE A 141 4.88 1.90 12.89
C ILE A 141 3.60 1.17 13.35
N TYR A 142 3.71 0.25 14.31
CA TYR A 142 2.53 -0.45 14.85
C TYR A 142 1.59 0.47 15.62
N ARG A 143 2.13 1.54 16.22
CA ARG A 143 1.34 2.56 16.89
C ARG A 143 0.58 3.43 15.89
N LEU A 144 1.19 3.75 14.74
CA LEU A 144 0.49 4.45 13.65
C LEU A 144 -0.68 3.61 13.11
N ILE A 145 -0.47 2.30 12.94
CA ILE A 145 -1.56 1.39 12.53
C ILE A 145 -2.66 1.34 13.60
N LEU A 146 -2.30 1.31 14.89
CA LEU A 146 -3.28 1.41 15.99
C LEU A 146 -4.06 2.72 15.98
N CYS A 147 -3.40 3.85 15.70
CA CYS A 147 -4.07 5.15 15.58
C CYS A 147 -5.15 5.06 14.51
N TYR A 148 -4.81 4.58 13.31
CA TYR A 148 -5.75 4.39 12.22
C TYR A 148 -6.88 3.40 12.57
N TYR A 149 -6.53 2.23 13.13
CA TYR A 149 -7.51 1.23 13.56
C TYR A 149 -8.50 1.82 14.58
N ALA A 150 -8.02 2.62 15.54
CA ALA A 150 -8.88 3.26 16.53
C ALA A 150 -9.82 4.30 15.90
N LEU A 151 -9.35 5.04 14.90
CA LEU A 151 -10.20 5.99 14.16
C LEU A 151 -11.31 5.28 13.39
N GLU A 152 -10.97 4.25 12.62
CA GLU A 152 -11.91 3.52 11.76
C GLU A 152 -12.93 2.71 12.57
N TYR A 153 -12.50 2.01 13.64
CA TYR A 153 -13.34 1.01 14.31
C TYR A 153 -13.83 1.41 15.70
N LYS A 154 -13.15 2.30 16.43
CA LYS A 154 -13.50 2.60 17.84
C LYS A 154 -14.35 3.85 18.01
N GLY A 155 -14.34 4.79 17.07
CA GLY A 155 -15.37 5.84 16.96
C GLY A 155 -15.67 6.70 18.21
N GLN A 156 -14.88 6.65 19.29
CA GLN A 156 -15.20 7.37 20.52
C GLN A 156 -14.79 8.85 20.40
N HIS A 157 -15.76 9.75 20.60
CA HIS A 157 -15.62 11.20 20.41
C HIS A 157 -14.42 11.86 21.14
N ASN A 158 -13.89 11.27 22.21
CA ASN A 158 -12.72 11.81 22.93
C ASN A 158 -11.37 11.20 22.50
N SER A 159 -11.34 9.97 21.97
CA SER A 159 -10.10 9.35 21.46
C SER A 159 -9.81 9.74 20.01
N LYS A 160 -10.84 10.15 19.25
CA LYS A 160 -10.71 10.60 17.86
C LYS A 160 -9.70 11.73 17.69
N ASN A 161 -9.76 12.76 18.54
CA ASN A 161 -8.88 13.92 18.40
C ASN A 161 -7.39 13.58 18.63
N ILE A 162 -7.08 12.71 19.59
CA ILE A 162 -5.69 12.39 19.94
C ILE A 162 -5.05 11.49 18.86
N GLU A 163 -5.76 10.46 18.40
CA GLU A 163 -5.19 9.54 17.41
C GLU A 163 -5.12 10.18 16.02
N GLN A 164 -6.07 11.06 15.67
CA GLN A 164 -5.98 11.90 14.47
C GLN A 164 -4.80 12.87 14.55
N GLU A 165 -4.66 13.64 15.64
CA GLU A 165 -3.56 14.58 15.83
C GLU A 165 -2.19 13.88 15.75
N ARG A 166 -2.08 12.63 16.21
CA ARG A 166 -0.84 11.84 16.05
C ARG A 166 -0.52 11.53 14.60
N LEU A 167 -1.50 11.09 13.81
CA LEU A 167 -1.30 10.81 12.39
C LEU A 167 -0.97 12.09 11.62
N GLU A 168 -1.65 13.20 11.93
CA GLU A 168 -1.35 14.52 11.33
C GLU A 168 0.09 14.95 11.66
N ASN A 169 0.49 14.89 12.93
CA ASN A 169 1.86 15.21 13.36
C ASN A 169 2.91 14.28 12.71
N TYR A 170 2.59 13.01 12.50
CA TYR A 170 3.46 12.09 11.77
C TYR A 170 3.66 12.58 10.33
N PHE A 171 2.55 12.80 9.60
CA PHE A 171 2.61 13.23 8.21
C PHE A 171 3.24 14.61 8.00
N GLU A 172 3.14 15.53 8.97
CA GLU A 172 3.84 16.82 8.92
C GLU A 172 5.37 16.68 9.02
N LYS A 173 5.88 15.65 9.70
CA LYS A 173 7.32 15.43 9.92
C LYS A 173 7.98 14.62 8.81
N VAL A 174 7.22 13.80 8.07
CA VAL A 174 7.77 12.90 7.06
C VAL A 174 8.18 13.68 5.81
N GLU A 175 9.47 13.63 5.47
CA GLU A 175 10.01 14.32 4.28
C GLU A 175 9.81 13.53 2.97
N THR A 176 9.76 12.19 3.06
CA THR A 176 9.62 11.29 1.91
C THR A 176 8.74 10.10 2.25
N PHE A 177 7.84 9.74 1.35
CA PHE A 177 6.94 8.60 1.56
C PHE A 177 7.54 7.28 1.06
N SER A 178 7.44 6.24 1.88
CA SER A 178 7.52 4.83 1.48
C SER A 178 6.15 4.32 1.00
N LEU A 179 6.07 3.07 0.53
CA LEU A 179 4.77 2.47 0.19
C LEU A 179 3.84 2.39 1.40
N PHE A 180 4.37 2.11 2.59
CA PHE A 180 3.61 2.14 3.84
C PHE A 180 3.00 3.52 4.10
N ASP A 181 3.81 4.58 3.97
CA ASP A 181 3.34 5.95 4.18
C ASP A 181 2.26 6.34 3.17
N VAL A 182 2.44 5.94 1.90
CA VAL A 182 1.43 6.16 0.85
C VAL A 182 0.12 5.48 1.22
N ILE A 183 0.15 4.19 1.57
CA ILE A 183 -1.07 3.44 1.90
C ILE A 183 -1.74 4.03 3.15
N LEU A 184 -0.99 4.24 4.23
CA LEU A 184 -1.50 4.80 5.49
C LEU A 184 -2.12 6.18 5.25
N TYR A 185 -1.46 7.02 4.45
CA TYR A 185 -1.94 8.36 4.12
C TYR A 185 -3.24 8.31 3.29
N LEU A 186 -3.33 7.46 2.27
CA LEU A 186 -4.53 7.37 1.44
C LEU A 186 -5.75 6.91 2.25
N VAL A 187 -5.57 5.92 3.12
CA VAL A 187 -6.67 5.39 3.95
C VAL A 187 -7.06 6.36 5.05
N TYR A 188 -6.09 7.10 5.61
CA TYR A 188 -6.34 8.21 6.52
C TYR A 188 -7.15 9.33 5.84
N VAL A 189 -6.77 9.71 4.62
CA VAL A 189 -7.50 10.74 3.86
C VAL A 189 -8.93 10.28 3.56
N ASP A 190 -9.14 9.03 3.11
CA ASP A 190 -10.51 8.53 2.89
C ASP A 190 -11.38 8.61 4.16
N PHE A 191 -10.81 8.24 5.31
CA PHE A 191 -11.47 8.39 6.61
C PHE A 191 -11.85 9.85 6.90
N THR A 192 -10.93 10.80 6.73
CA THR A 192 -11.20 12.23 6.99
C THR A 192 -12.28 12.80 6.08
N ILE A 193 -12.32 12.37 4.81
CA ILE A 193 -13.37 12.72 3.85
C ILE A 193 -14.73 12.21 4.35
N ASP A 194 -14.81 10.95 4.80
CA ASP A 194 -16.04 10.36 5.32
C ASP A 194 -16.56 11.10 6.57
N GLN A 195 -15.66 11.62 7.41
CA GLN A 195 -16.04 12.42 8.59
C GLN A 195 -16.39 13.89 8.27
N LYS A 196 -16.14 14.36 7.03
CA LYS A 196 -16.18 15.79 6.64
C LYS A 196 -15.25 16.68 7.47
N ASP A 197 -14.24 16.09 8.11
CA ASP A 197 -13.28 16.80 8.94
C ASP A 197 -12.09 17.24 8.07
N GLY A 198 -12.16 18.47 7.56
CA GLY A 198 -10.98 19.29 7.28
C GLY A 198 -9.94 18.75 6.28
N TYR A 199 -10.37 18.08 5.20
CA TYR A 199 -9.54 17.59 4.07
C TYR A 199 -8.42 18.54 3.57
N GLY A 200 -8.53 19.84 3.83
CA GLY A 200 -7.61 20.87 3.35
C GLY A 200 -6.48 21.31 4.31
N ARG A 201 -6.35 20.80 5.54
CA ARG A 201 -5.31 21.34 6.46
C ARG A 201 -3.91 20.76 6.25
N ASN A 202 -3.76 19.51 5.81
CA ASN A 202 -2.47 18.81 5.67
C ASN A 202 -2.45 17.82 4.49
N SER A 203 -2.84 18.26 3.28
CA SER A 203 -2.90 17.35 2.14
C SER A 203 -1.52 17.09 1.50
N ASN A 204 -0.81 16.08 2.01
CA ASN A 204 0.49 15.60 1.51
C ASN A 204 0.42 14.81 0.19
N PHE A 205 -0.58 15.08 -0.66
CA PHE A 205 -0.65 14.47 -1.99
C PHE A 205 0.58 14.77 -2.86
N PHE A 206 1.31 15.86 -2.58
CA PHE A 206 2.56 16.15 -3.27
C PHE A 206 3.64 15.09 -2.97
N LEU A 207 3.71 14.55 -1.75
CA LEU A 207 4.63 13.47 -1.37
C LEU A 207 4.24 12.16 -2.04
N VAL A 208 2.94 11.83 -2.08
CA VAL A 208 2.43 10.67 -2.84
C VAL A 208 2.78 10.80 -4.32
N LYS A 209 2.55 11.97 -4.93
CA LYS A 209 2.93 12.23 -6.33
C LYS A 209 4.44 12.18 -6.57
N ALA A 210 5.25 12.61 -5.61
CA ALA A 210 6.70 12.49 -5.69
C ALA A 210 7.13 11.00 -5.67
N TRP A 211 6.53 10.21 -4.78
CA TRP A 211 6.73 8.76 -4.72
C TRP A 211 6.33 8.09 -6.04
N ILE A 212 5.15 8.39 -6.60
CA ILE A 212 4.70 7.87 -7.91
C ILE A 212 5.75 8.17 -8.99
N LYS A 213 6.18 9.43 -9.10
CA LYS A 213 7.20 9.84 -10.09
C LYS A 213 8.53 9.12 -9.91
N GLN A 214 8.91 8.81 -8.68
CA GLN A 214 10.10 8.02 -8.40
C GLN A 214 9.90 6.59 -8.90
N GLN A 215 8.79 5.93 -8.55
CA GLN A 215 8.53 4.56 -8.98
C GLN A 215 8.48 4.44 -10.50
N LEU A 216 7.80 5.35 -11.19
CA LEU A 216 7.72 5.33 -12.66
C LEU A 216 9.08 5.35 -13.38
N LYS A 217 10.17 5.79 -12.73
CA LYS A 217 11.53 5.76 -13.29
C LYS A 217 12.22 4.40 -13.21
N TYR A 218 11.81 3.52 -12.31
CA TYR A 218 12.58 2.33 -11.90
C TYR A 218 11.83 0.99 -12.05
N VAL A 219 10.64 0.99 -12.66
CA VAL A 219 9.63 -0.06 -12.41
C VAL A 219 9.58 -1.18 -13.45
N HIS A 220 9.42 -2.42 -12.95
CA HIS A 220 9.01 -3.62 -13.69
C HIS A 220 7.48 -3.66 -13.91
N SER A 221 6.96 -4.47 -14.83
CA SER A 221 5.54 -4.39 -15.24
C SER A 221 4.48 -4.60 -14.14
N THR A 222 4.78 -5.34 -13.08
CA THR A 222 3.85 -5.63 -11.96
C THR A 222 3.68 -4.43 -11.04
N ASP A 223 4.80 -3.81 -10.62
CA ASP A 223 4.77 -2.60 -9.77
C ASP A 223 4.08 -1.42 -10.48
N LEU A 224 4.11 -1.41 -11.82
CA LEU A 224 3.44 -0.39 -12.62
C LEU A 224 1.92 -0.37 -12.41
N LYS A 225 1.29 -1.55 -12.23
CA LYS A 225 -0.15 -1.65 -11.97
C LYS A 225 -0.50 -1.09 -10.59
N ILE A 226 0.31 -1.37 -9.58
CA ILE A 226 0.14 -0.81 -8.23
C ILE A 226 0.28 0.70 -8.27
N VAL A 227 1.37 1.20 -8.85
CA VAL A 227 1.65 2.64 -8.94
C VAL A 227 0.53 3.38 -9.67
N PHE A 228 0.01 2.79 -10.76
CA PHE A 228 -1.15 3.31 -11.46
C PHE A 228 -2.41 3.33 -10.59
N GLY A 229 -2.70 2.24 -9.86
CA GLY A 229 -3.84 2.16 -8.96
C GLY A 229 -3.78 3.25 -7.87
N ILE A 230 -2.61 3.44 -7.27
CA ILE A 230 -2.35 4.50 -6.30
C ILE A 230 -2.55 5.89 -6.92
N TRP A 231 -2.12 6.10 -8.16
CA TRP A 231 -2.30 7.37 -8.85
C TRP A 231 -3.78 7.69 -9.10
N LEU A 232 -4.57 6.69 -9.46
CA LEU A 232 -6.03 6.80 -9.56
C LEU A 232 -6.67 7.08 -8.20
N ASP A 233 -6.22 6.43 -7.13
CA ASP A 233 -6.72 6.69 -5.77
C ASP A 233 -6.51 8.15 -5.36
N VAL A 234 -5.37 8.74 -5.71
CA VAL A 234 -5.13 10.18 -5.49
C VAL A 234 -6.17 11.03 -6.21
N ALA A 235 -6.43 10.76 -7.49
CA ALA A 235 -7.44 11.49 -8.25
C ALA A 235 -8.84 11.33 -7.63
N MET A 236 -9.17 10.13 -7.18
CA MET A 236 -10.47 9.83 -6.58
C MET A 236 -10.67 10.51 -5.24
N LEU A 237 -9.67 10.48 -4.35
CA LEU A 237 -9.75 11.16 -3.06
C LEU A 237 -9.82 12.69 -3.24
N GLN A 238 -9.16 13.24 -4.26
CA GLN A 238 -9.34 14.64 -4.66
C GLN A 238 -10.76 14.96 -5.11
N TYR A 239 -11.38 14.06 -5.88
CA TYR A 239 -12.77 14.22 -6.28
C TYR A 239 -13.73 14.21 -5.10
N PHE A 240 -13.63 13.21 -4.22
CA PHE A 240 -14.55 13.05 -3.10
C PHE A 240 -14.44 14.12 -2.02
N ALA A 241 -13.37 14.88 -2.07
CA ALA A 241 -13.14 15.99 -1.17
C ALA A 241 -13.42 17.36 -1.80
N ASP A 242 -14.17 17.37 -2.90
CA ASP A 242 -14.56 18.57 -3.64
C ASP A 242 -13.39 19.36 -4.27
N ASP A 243 -12.19 18.79 -4.38
CA ASP A 243 -11.07 19.34 -5.15
C ASP A 243 -11.07 18.83 -6.60
N LEU A 244 -12.11 19.22 -7.34
CA LEU A 244 -12.32 18.84 -8.73
C LEU A 244 -11.17 19.27 -9.64
N ALA A 245 -10.55 20.42 -9.35
CA ALA A 245 -9.48 20.97 -10.17
C ALA A 245 -8.21 20.10 -10.09
N SER A 246 -7.80 19.74 -8.87
CA SER A 246 -6.65 18.84 -8.69
C SER A 246 -6.95 17.44 -9.19
N SER A 247 -8.16 16.92 -8.94
CA SER A 247 -8.57 15.60 -9.42
C SER A 247 -8.49 15.49 -10.95
N LYS A 248 -9.08 16.47 -11.66
CA LYS A 248 -9.02 16.55 -13.12
C LYS A 248 -7.58 16.62 -13.62
N LYS A 249 -6.75 17.46 -13.01
CA LYS A 249 -5.33 17.58 -13.37
C LYS A 249 -4.60 16.25 -13.19
N THR A 250 -4.83 15.55 -12.09
CA THR A 250 -4.23 14.23 -11.82
C THR A 250 -4.66 13.21 -12.87
N LEU A 251 -5.94 13.15 -13.23
CA LEU A 251 -6.41 12.26 -14.30
C LEU A 251 -5.81 12.61 -15.67
N GLU A 252 -5.63 13.90 -15.99
CA GLU A 252 -4.97 14.33 -17.24
C GLU A 252 -3.49 13.88 -17.27
N GLU A 253 -2.79 13.94 -16.13
CA GLU A 253 -1.42 13.42 -15.99
C GLU A 253 -1.40 11.88 -16.23
N ILE A 254 -2.35 11.15 -15.65
CA ILE A 254 -2.49 9.68 -15.84
C ILE A 254 -2.75 9.34 -17.32
N GLN A 255 -3.67 10.05 -17.96
CA GLN A 255 -4.03 9.83 -19.36
C GLN A 255 -2.85 10.08 -20.29
N SER A 256 -2.08 11.15 -20.05
CA SER A 256 -0.86 11.44 -20.82
C SER A 256 0.13 10.28 -20.73
N PHE A 257 0.38 9.79 -19.51
CA PHE A 257 1.28 8.67 -19.27
C PHE A 257 0.81 7.37 -19.95
N LEU A 258 -0.48 7.04 -19.87
CA LEU A 258 -1.03 5.86 -20.54
C LEU A 258 -0.93 5.93 -22.07
N ASN A 259 -1.15 7.13 -22.64
CA ASN A 259 -0.99 7.36 -24.06
C ASN A 259 0.47 7.17 -24.52
N GLU A 260 1.44 7.60 -23.69
CA GLU A 260 2.87 7.41 -23.96
C GLU A 260 3.30 5.93 -23.96
N ILE A 261 2.68 5.08 -23.14
CA ILE A 261 2.97 3.63 -23.08
C ILE A 261 2.36 2.85 -24.25
N GLY A 262 1.44 3.45 -25.02
CA GLY A 262 1.12 2.98 -26.37
C GLY A 262 0.08 1.87 -26.51
N HIS A 263 -0.82 1.66 -25.55
CA HIS A 263 -1.94 0.73 -25.69
C HIS A 263 -3.27 1.31 -25.19
N GLU A 264 -4.37 1.12 -25.94
CA GLU A 264 -5.74 1.22 -25.42
C GLU A 264 -5.99 0.03 -24.49
N THR A 265 -5.48 0.13 -23.27
CA THR A 265 -5.78 -0.82 -22.20
C THR A 265 -7.17 -0.55 -21.62
N PHE A 266 -7.77 -1.55 -20.99
CA PHE A 266 -8.99 -1.40 -20.20
C PHE A 266 -8.93 -0.19 -19.24
N ASP A 267 -7.80 -0.06 -18.53
CA ASP A 267 -7.52 1.07 -17.64
C ASP A 267 -7.52 2.42 -18.38
N ASN A 268 -7.00 2.48 -19.61
CA ASN A 268 -6.99 3.69 -20.44
C ASN A 268 -8.39 4.14 -20.86
N ILE A 269 -9.25 3.20 -21.26
CA ILE A 269 -10.64 3.51 -21.61
C ILE A 269 -11.41 4.02 -20.39
N LEU A 270 -11.21 3.41 -19.21
CA LEU A 270 -11.87 3.84 -17.98
C LEU A 270 -11.40 5.22 -17.51
N VAL A 271 -10.09 5.50 -17.52
CA VAL A 271 -9.55 6.84 -17.18
C VAL A 271 -10.12 7.90 -18.11
N LYS A 272 -10.16 7.62 -19.42
CA LYS A 272 -10.73 8.53 -20.40
C LYS A 272 -12.19 8.83 -20.12
N ASN A 273 -13.00 7.81 -19.81
CA ASN A 273 -14.40 7.99 -19.47
C ASN A 273 -14.58 8.81 -18.18
N LEU A 274 -13.74 8.59 -17.16
CA LEU A 274 -13.75 9.40 -15.93
C LEU A 274 -13.37 10.86 -16.20
N LEU A 275 -12.39 11.12 -17.07
CA LEU A 275 -12.03 12.46 -17.51
C LEU A 275 -13.17 13.15 -18.25
N GLU A 276 -13.84 12.44 -19.16
CA GLU A 276 -15.00 12.96 -19.89
C GLU A 276 -16.17 13.24 -18.95
N TYR A 277 -16.40 12.37 -17.96
CA TYR A 277 -17.36 12.59 -16.88
C TYR A 277 -17.07 13.91 -16.15
N MET A 278 -15.82 14.14 -15.74
CA MET A 278 -15.41 15.36 -15.03
C MET A 278 -15.43 16.64 -15.89
N LYS A 279 -15.35 16.52 -17.22
CA LYS A 279 -15.44 17.68 -18.12
C LYS A 279 -16.89 18.14 -18.34
N ASN A 280 -17.87 17.25 -18.16
CA ASN A 280 -19.25 17.45 -18.56
C ASN A 280 -20.25 17.60 -17.39
N PHE A 281 -19.84 18.23 -16.27
CA PHE A 281 -20.72 18.45 -15.10
C PHE A 281 -22.05 19.15 -15.40
N SER A 282 -22.13 19.92 -16.49
CA SER A 282 -23.34 20.61 -16.92
C SER A 282 -24.31 19.74 -17.74
N ARG A 283 -24.01 18.45 -17.98
CA ARG A 283 -24.82 17.55 -18.81
C ARG A 283 -25.02 16.19 -18.14
N PRO A 284 -25.93 16.09 -17.14
CA PRO A 284 -26.12 14.88 -16.35
C PRO A 284 -26.51 13.64 -17.17
N ASN A 285 -27.26 13.82 -18.26
CA ASN A 285 -27.65 12.71 -19.14
C ASN A 285 -26.45 12.11 -19.90
N ASP A 286 -25.54 12.96 -20.39
CA ASP A 286 -24.32 12.52 -21.07
C ASP A 286 -23.39 11.80 -20.07
N GLN A 287 -23.31 12.30 -18.84
CA GLN A 287 -22.57 11.65 -17.75
C GLN A 287 -23.15 10.27 -17.39
N MET A 288 -24.47 10.14 -17.33
CA MET A 288 -25.11 8.86 -17.04
C MET A 288 -24.81 7.82 -18.12
N GLN A 289 -24.81 8.21 -19.40
CA GLN A 289 -24.43 7.31 -20.49
C GLN A 289 -22.97 6.84 -20.39
N LEU A 290 -22.04 7.73 -20.02
CA LEU A 290 -20.63 7.39 -19.80
C LEU A 290 -20.45 6.40 -18.63
N ILE A 291 -21.19 6.58 -17.53
CA ILE A 291 -21.16 5.64 -16.39
C ILE A 291 -21.75 4.28 -16.78
N MET A 292 -22.87 4.25 -17.50
CA MET A 292 -23.45 2.99 -18.01
C MET A 292 -22.49 2.26 -18.96
N ALA A 293 -21.85 2.98 -19.88
CA ALA A 293 -20.85 2.41 -20.78
C ALA A 293 -19.67 1.83 -20.01
N SER A 294 -19.19 2.52 -18.99
CA SER A 294 -18.08 2.07 -18.13
C SER A 294 -18.47 0.83 -17.31
N LYS A 295 -19.70 0.77 -16.76
CA LYS A 295 -20.22 -0.42 -16.06
C LYS A 295 -20.28 -1.63 -16.98
N ASN A 296 -20.80 -1.45 -18.20
CA ASN A 296 -20.84 -2.53 -19.20
C ASN A 296 -19.44 -3.02 -19.56
N LEU A 297 -18.47 -2.12 -19.68
CA LEU A 297 -17.08 -2.48 -19.94
C LEU A 297 -16.48 -3.33 -18.80
N VAL A 298 -16.72 -2.95 -17.54
CA VAL A 298 -16.29 -3.71 -16.35
C VAL A 298 -16.89 -5.12 -16.35
N GLU A 299 -18.19 -5.25 -16.65
CA GLU A 299 -18.84 -6.56 -16.76
C GLU A 299 -18.26 -7.43 -17.89
N GLN A 300 -17.98 -6.85 -19.05
CA GLN A 300 -17.35 -7.57 -20.16
C GLN A 300 -15.95 -8.10 -19.81
N HIS A 301 -15.23 -7.40 -18.92
CA HIS A 301 -13.88 -7.76 -18.49
C HIS A 301 -13.85 -8.50 -17.15
N LYS A 302 -15.00 -8.88 -16.59
CA LYS A 302 -15.10 -9.51 -15.27
C LYS A 302 -14.19 -10.73 -15.09
N LEU A 303 -14.02 -11.55 -16.13
CA LEU A 303 -13.15 -12.74 -16.09
C LEU A 303 -11.64 -12.42 -16.14
N LEU A 304 -11.29 -11.20 -16.53
CA LEU A 304 -9.90 -10.72 -16.62
C LEU A 304 -9.49 -9.88 -15.40
N LEU A 305 -10.46 -9.45 -14.60
CA LEU A 305 -10.26 -8.70 -13.36
C LEU A 305 -10.12 -9.65 -12.18
N SER A 306 -9.21 -9.33 -11.25
CA SER A 306 -9.25 -9.96 -9.93
C SER A 306 -10.54 -9.60 -9.20
N THR A 307 -10.94 -10.40 -8.21
CA THR A 307 -12.11 -10.10 -7.37
C THR A 307 -12.00 -8.71 -6.74
N PHE A 308 -10.81 -8.33 -6.26
CA PHE A 308 -10.56 -7.03 -5.64
C PHE A 308 -10.68 -5.85 -6.64
N GLU A 309 -10.22 -6.02 -7.88
CA GLU A 309 -10.34 -4.99 -8.92
C GLU A 309 -11.77 -4.86 -9.42
N TYR A 310 -12.48 -5.98 -9.60
CA TYR A 310 -13.89 -5.96 -9.99
C TYR A 310 -14.76 -5.28 -8.92
N ASP A 311 -14.54 -5.60 -7.65
CA ASP A 311 -15.24 -4.96 -6.52
C ASP A 311 -14.95 -3.46 -6.48
N TYR A 312 -13.69 -3.04 -6.68
CA TYR A 312 -13.31 -1.63 -6.75
C TYR A 312 -14.09 -0.90 -7.85
N TRP A 313 -14.01 -1.36 -9.10
CA TRP A 313 -14.60 -0.65 -10.25
C TRP A 313 -16.12 -0.58 -10.14
N THR A 314 -16.74 -1.66 -9.66
CA THR A 314 -18.20 -1.71 -9.48
C THR A 314 -18.67 -0.69 -8.45
N GLN A 315 -18.00 -0.64 -7.30
CA GLN A 315 -18.34 0.31 -6.23
C GLN A 315 -18.04 1.76 -6.62
N LEU A 316 -16.93 2.01 -7.31
CA LEU A 316 -16.57 3.34 -7.81
C LEU A 316 -17.65 3.91 -8.73
N LEU A 317 -18.04 3.13 -9.75
CA LEU A 317 -19.03 3.55 -10.73
C LEU A 317 -20.42 3.73 -10.10
N ALA A 318 -20.76 2.94 -9.06
CA ALA A 318 -21.97 3.13 -8.29
C ALA A 318 -21.96 4.47 -7.51
N GLN A 319 -20.83 4.88 -6.95
CA GLN A 319 -20.72 6.18 -6.27
C GLN A 319 -20.89 7.35 -7.23
N TYR A 320 -20.32 7.27 -8.43
CA TYR A 320 -20.53 8.28 -9.48
C TYR A 320 -21.98 8.34 -9.96
N GLU A 321 -22.64 7.19 -10.10
CA GLU A 321 -24.07 7.13 -10.45
C GLU A 321 -24.94 7.83 -9.40
N ILE A 322 -24.68 7.59 -8.11
CA ILE A 322 -25.38 8.26 -7.00
C ILE A 322 -25.15 9.78 -7.07
N ALA A 323 -23.91 10.23 -7.34
CA ALA A 323 -23.60 11.65 -7.48
C ALA A 323 -24.40 12.31 -8.62
N ILE A 324 -24.53 11.65 -9.77
CA ILE A 324 -25.35 12.14 -10.90
C ILE A 324 -26.83 12.17 -10.53
N ALA A 325 -27.34 11.12 -9.88
CA ALA A 325 -28.74 11.04 -9.46
C ALA A 325 -29.09 12.21 -8.51
N ASN A 326 -28.20 12.56 -7.59
CA ASN A 326 -28.39 13.71 -6.71
C ASN A 326 -28.43 15.04 -7.48
N LEU A 327 -27.60 15.22 -8.52
CA LEU A 327 -27.63 16.41 -9.38
C LEU A 327 -28.92 16.50 -10.21
N LEU A 328 -29.49 15.37 -10.61
CA LEU A 328 -30.76 15.29 -11.36
C LEU A 328 -32.00 15.55 -10.50
N ILE A 329 -31.92 15.37 -9.17
CA ILE A 329 -33.03 15.63 -8.24
C ILE A 329 -33.08 17.12 -7.85
N ILE A 330 -31.93 17.81 -7.88
CA ILE A 330 -31.80 19.21 -7.46
C ILE A 330 -32.14 20.20 -8.59
N ASN A 331 -32.07 19.76 -9.85
CA ASN A 331 -32.47 20.53 -11.04
C ASN A 331 -33.84 20.09 -11.54
#